data_AF-A0A1S8TW10-F1
#
_entry.id   AF-A0A1S8TW10-F1
#
_cell.length_a   1.000
_cell.length_b   1.000
_cell.length_c   1.000
_cell.angle_alpha   90.00
_cell.angle_beta   90.00
_cell.angle_gamma   90.00
#
_symmetry.space_group_name_H-M   'P 1'
#
loop_
_entity.id
_entity.type
_entity.pdbx_description
1 polymer ?
#
loop_
_entity_poly.entity_id
_entity_poly.type
_entity_poly.pdbx_seq_one_letter_code
_entity_poly.pdbx_strand_id
1 'polypeptide(L)'
;MFHPHIHCIVPSGGLSNLGNKWNNSKENFFIPVKVLSRKFLAYFKEAFKTQEFVLNKDILQFTNSKSYSRFLNGMYAKEWIVYSKAPYKSASHVLKYLGRYTHRVAISNDRILNIKEDKITFKWRDYRDNNKEKIMVLSSDEFIRRFITHILPPAFVKIRHYGINSNINAKYY
;
A
#
# COMPACT_ATOMS: atom_id res chain seq x y z
N MET A 1 -4.62 1.70 14.88
CA MET A 1 -3.99 2.83 14.17
C MET A 1 -4.05 2.53 12.68
N PHE A 2 -4.60 3.45 11.89
CA PHE A 2 -4.68 3.31 10.43
C PHE A 2 -3.31 3.61 9.81
N HIS A 3 -2.79 2.70 8.99
CA HIS A 3 -1.48 2.82 8.35
C HIS A 3 -1.54 2.31 6.91
N PRO A 4 -2.21 3.06 6.01
CA PRO A 4 -2.37 2.65 4.62
C PRO A 4 -0.99 2.68 3.94
N HIS A 5 -0.67 1.60 3.26
CA HIS A 5 0.54 1.49 2.44
C HIS A 5 0.24 0.57 1.26
N ILE A 6 1.00 0.76 0.19
CA ILE A 6 0.89 -0.05 -1.03
C ILE A 6 2.19 -0.82 -1.20
N HIS A 7 2.07 -2.11 -1.50
CA HIS A 7 3.20 -2.93 -1.91
C HIS A 7 3.22 -3.04 -3.43
N CYS A 8 4.27 -2.51 -4.04
CA CYS A 8 4.49 -2.61 -5.48
C CYS A 8 5.59 -3.63 -5.76
N ILE A 9 5.29 -4.66 -6.56
CA ILE A 9 6.29 -5.53 -7.15
C ILE A 9 6.58 -4.99 -8.54
N VAL A 10 7.85 -4.67 -8.78
CA VAL A 10 8.32 -4.15 -10.06
C VAL A 10 9.37 -5.09 -10.64
N PRO A 11 9.41 -5.27 -11.97
CA PRO A 11 10.47 -6.04 -12.60
C PRO A 11 11.83 -5.36 -12.41
N SER A 12 12.89 -6.17 -12.38
CA SER A 12 14.28 -5.70 -12.32
C SER A 12 14.81 -5.34 -13.72
N GLY A 13 14.04 -4.54 -14.46
CA GLY A 13 14.29 -4.24 -15.87
C GLY A 13 13.02 -3.81 -16.59
N GLY A 14 13.14 -3.60 -17.89
CA GLY A 14 12.01 -3.23 -18.73
C GLY A 14 12.28 -3.46 -20.20
N LEU A 15 11.25 -3.32 -21.02
CA LEU A 15 11.38 -3.41 -22.46
C LEU A 15 12.11 -2.16 -23.00
N SER A 16 12.89 -2.35 -24.06
CA SER A 16 13.42 -1.28 -24.89
C SER A 16 12.30 -0.41 -25.46
N ASN A 17 12.61 0.80 -25.94
CA ASN A 17 11.62 1.69 -26.56
C ASN A 17 10.85 1.02 -27.72
N LEU A 18 11.51 0.11 -28.46
CA LEU A 18 10.90 -0.65 -29.55
C LEU A 18 10.15 -1.91 -29.09
N GLY A 19 10.09 -2.19 -27.79
CA GLY A 19 9.39 -3.35 -27.22
C GLY A 19 10.01 -4.73 -27.48
N ASN A 20 11.04 -4.81 -28.32
CA ASN A 20 11.57 -6.09 -28.83
C ASN A 20 12.73 -6.68 -28.02
N LYS A 21 13.28 -5.93 -27.05
CA LYS A 21 14.40 -6.38 -26.22
C LYS A 21 14.18 -6.05 -24.74
N TRP A 22 14.57 -6.97 -23.86
CA TRP A 22 14.62 -6.71 -22.42
C TRP A 22 15.93 -6.04 -22.02
N ASN A 23 15.84 -4.97 -21.25
CA ASN A 23 16.96 -4.28 -20.62
C ASN A 23 16.91 -4.51 -19.11
N ASN A 24 17.90 -5.22 -18.57
CA ASN A 24 18.02 -5.45 -17.14
C ASN A 24 18.34 -4.16 -16.39
N SER A 25 17.84 -4.05 -15.16
CA SER A 25 18.33 -3.03 -14.23
C SER A 25 19.73 -3.38 -13.74
N LYS A 26 20.38 -2.42 -13.05
CA LYS A 26 21.58 -2.72 -12.27
C LYS A 26 21.24 -3.75 -11.18
N GLU A 27 22.15 -4.69 -10.93
CA GLU A 27 21.95 -5.80 -9.98
C GLU A 27 21.74 -5.32 -8.54
N ASN A 28 22.48 -4.30 -8.14
CA ASN A 28 22.49 -3.86 -6.74
C ASN A 28 21.29 -3.02 -6.38
N PHE A 29 20.72 -2.29 -7.34
CA PHE A 29 19.69 -1.31 -7.03
C PHE A 29 18.95 -0.78 -8.25
N PHE A 30 17.62 -0.90 -8.23
CA PHE A 30 16.76 -0.43 -9.31
C PHE A 30 16.63 1.10 -9.33
N ILE A 31 16.22 1.73 -8.22
CA ILE A 31 15.97 3.19 -8.12
C ILE A 31 16.29 3.70 -6.70
N PRO A 32 16.98 4.86 -6.55
CA PRO A 32 17.12 5.57 -5.29
C PRO A 32 15.80 5.85 -4.57
N VAL A 33 15.63 5.19 -3.44
CA VAL A 33 14.48 5.30 -2.53
C VAL A 33 14.15 6.76 -2.19
N LYS A 34 15.17 7.56 -1.84
CA LYS A 34 15.00 9.00 -1.51
C LYS A 34 14.53 9.82 -2.71
N VAL A 35 14.87 9.41 -3.93
CA VAL A 35 14.37 10.07 -5.16
C VAL A 35 12.93 9.65 -5.42
N LEU A 36 12.60 8.36 -5.22
CA LEU A 36 11.25 7.85 -5.43
C LEU A 36 10.23 8.53 -4.51
N SER A 37 10.57 8.73 -3.24
CA SER A 37 9.67 9.40 -2.28
C SER A 37 9.35 10.84 -2.69
N ARG A 38 10.36 11.59 -3.14
CA ARG A 38 10.19 12.97 -3.63
C ARG A 38 9.40 13.02 -4.94
N LYS A 39 9.66 12.10 -5.87
CA LYS A 39 8.94 12.02 -7.15
C LYS A 39 7.47 11.67 -6.95
N PHE A 40 7.16 10.75 -6.04
CA PHE A 40 5.77 10.44 -5.68
C PHE A 40 5.00 11.68 -5.22
N LEU A 41 5.57 12.49 -4.33
CA LEU A 41 4.95 13.74 -3.88
C LEU A 41 4.75 14.77 -4.99
N ALA A 42 5.70 14.85 -5.93
CA ALA A 42 5.59 15.73 -7.08
C ALA A 42 4.41 15.32 -7.97
N TYR A 43 4.33 14.03 -8.34
CA TYR A 43 3.20 13.51 -9.12
C TYR A 43 1.87 13.60 -8.38
N PHE A 44 1.84 13.35 -7.07
CA PHE A 44 0.64 13.51 -6.26
C PHE A 44 0.13 14.96 -6.28
N LYS A 45 1.04 15.94 -6.15
CA LYS A 45 0.71 17.36 -6.23
C LYS A 45 0.18 17.75 -7.61
N GLU A 46 0.77 17.22 -8.67
CA GLU A 46 0.33 17.45 -10.04
C GLU A 46 -1.07 16.89 -10.30
N ALA A 47 -1.26 15.60 -10.04
CA ALA A 47 -2.54 14.91 -10.22
C ALA A 47 -3.67 15.52 -9.39
N PHE A 48 -3.37 16.06 -8.20
CA PHE A 48 -4.35 16.81 -7.43
C PHE A 48 -4.70 18.16 -8.09
N LYS A 49 -3.70 18.88 -8.63
CA LYS A 49 -3.92 20.15 -9.34
C LYS A 49 -4.74 19.95 -10.64
N THR A 50 -4.48 18.87 -11.36
CA THR A 50 -5.18 18.52 -12.61
C THR A 50 -6.50 17.78 -12.38
N GLN A 51 -6.89 17.56 -11.12
CA GLN A 51 -8.12 16.85 -10.73
C GLN A 51 -8.23 15.43 -11.31
N GLU A 52 -7.09 14.75 -11.48
CA GLU A 52 -7.02 13.36 -11.94
C GLU A 52 -7.53 12.35 -10.90
N PHE A 53 -7.87 12.81 -9.69
CA PHE A 53 -8.44 12.00 -8.61
C PHE A 53 -9.90 12.34 -8.35
N VAL A 54 -10.72 11.31 -8.14
CA VAL A 54 -12.02 11.47 -7.48
C VAL A 54 -11.77 11.65 -5.99
N LEU A 55 -11.93 12.88 -5.51
CA LEU A 55 -11.82 13.21 -4.09
C LEU A 55 -13.16 12.94 -3.40
N ASN A 56 -13.12 12.25 -2.26
CA ASN A 56 -14.30 12.11 -1.41
C ASN A 56 -14.74 13.50 -0.89
N LYS A 57 -16.03 13.69 -0.59
CA LYS A 57 -16.62 14.94 -0.09
C LYS A 57 -15.89 15.47 1.15
N ASP A 58 -15.43 14.57 2.03
CA ASP A 58 -14.65 14.93 3.23
C ASP A 58 -13.24 15.47 2.90
N ILE A 59 -12.75 15.23 1.69
CA ILE A 59 -11.46 15.72 1.18
C ILE A 59 -11.66 17.03 0.39
N LEU A 60 -12.90 17.36 -0.02
CA LEU A 60 -13.21 18.61 -0.71
C LEU A 60 -12.88 19.85 0.14
N GLN A 61 -12.82 19.74 1.46
CA GLN A 61 -12.33 20.83 2.34
C GLN A 61 -10.89 21.28 2.02
N PHE A 62 -10.10 20.43 1.35
CA PHE A 62 -8.76 20.74 0.87
C PHE A 62 -8.74 21.33 -0.55
N THR A 63 -9.89 21.65 -1.15
CA THR A 63 -9.96 22.28 -2.49
C THR A 63 -9.77 23.79 -2.45
N ASN A 64 -9.98 24.45 -1.30
CA ASN A 64 -9.60 25.84 -1.12
C ASN A 64 -8.06 25.95 -1.17
N SER A 65 -7.54 26.85 -2.02
CA SER A 65 -6.12 27.08 -2.26
C SER A 65 -5.27 27.23 -0.99
N LYS A 66 -5.81 27.87 0.06
CA LYS A 66 -5.11 28.07 1.34
C LYS A 66 -5.03 26.78 2.17
N SER A 67 -6.12 26.04 2.28
CA SER A 67 -6.17 24.75 2.97
C SER A 67 -5.32 23.71 2.25
N TYR A 68 -5.35 23.72 0.91
CA TYR A 68 -4.52 22.87 0.06
C TYR A 68 -3.03 23.13 0.27
N SER A 69 -2.62 24.40 0.20
CA SER A 69 -1.21 24.78 0.35
C SER A 69 -0.69 24.39 1.74
N ARG A 70 -1.49 24.61 2.79
CA ARG A 70 -1.14 24.19 4.16
C ARG A 70 -1.00 22.67 4.28
N PHE A 71 -1.93 21.91 3.70
CA PHE A 71 -1.88 20.45 3.68
C PHE A 71 -0.62 19.94 2.97
N LEU A 72 -0.35 20.42 1.75
CA LEU A 72 0.84 20.05 1.00
C LEU A 72 2.13 20.42 1.73
N ASN A 73 2.23 21.63 2.27
CA ASN A 73 3.42 22.05 3.03
C ASN A 73 3.69 21.09 4.20
N GLY A 74 2.63 20.66 4.91
CA GLY A 74 2.75 19.65 5.95
C GLY A 74 3.18 18.27 5.45
N MET A 75 2.83 17.90 4.22
CA MET A 75 3.28 16.65 3.58
C MET A 75 4.74 16.73 3.14
N TYR A 76 5.17 17.86 2.56
CA TYR A 76 6.56 18.10 2.15
C TYR A 76 7.52 18.27 3.32
N ALA A 77 7.02 18.70 4.49
CA ALA A 77 7.80 18.80 5.72
C ALA A 77 8.12 17.43 6.37
N LYS A 78 7.41 16.37 5.98
CA LYS A 78 7.64 15.01 6.51
C LYS A 78 8.63 14.26 5.64
N GLU A 79 9.46 13.44 6.26
CA GLU A 79 10.25 12.46 5.51
C GLU A 79 9.37 11.28 5.10
N TRP A 80 9.18 11.11 3.79
CA TRP A 80 8.43 9.99 3.24
C TRP A 80 9.33 8.77 3.12
N ILE A 81 9.08 7.80 3.99
CA ILE A 81 9.79 6.53 3.99
C ILE A 81 9.23 5.69 2.85
N VAL A 82 9.99 5.61 1.78
CA VAL A 82 9.83 4.55 0.78
C VAL A 82 10.76 3.41 1.19
N TYR A 83 10.33 2.17 0.98
CA TYR A 83 11.20 1.01 1.16
C TYR A 83 11.31 0.29 -0.17
N SER A 84 12.54 0.15 -0.67
CA SER A 84 12.84 -0.68 -1.83
C SER A 84 13.82 -1.77 -1.41
N LYS A 85 13.52 -3.00 -1.82
CA LYS A 85 14.31 -4.18 -1.53
C LYS A 85 14.79 -4.77 -2.86
N ALA A 86 15.99 -5.35 -2.83
CA ALA A 86 16.52 -6.18 -3.90
C ALA A 86 15.51 -7.27 -4.35
N PRO A 87 15.61 -7.73 -5.61
CA PRO A 87 14.70 -8.73 -6.14
C PRO A 87 14.68 -10.01 -5.29
N TYR A 88 13.55 -10.70 -5.33
CA TYR A 88 13.44 -12.01 -4.69
C TYR A 88 14.37 -13.01 -5.37
N LYS A 89 14.95 -13.93 -4.59
CA LYS A 89 15.91 -14.94 -5.07
C LYS A 89 15.32 -15.93 -6.09
N SER A 90 13.99 -16.06 -6.17
CA SER A 90 13.32 -16.97 -7.10
C SER A 90 11.83 -16.63 -7.25
N ALA A 91 11.20 -17.16 -8.30
CA ALA A 91 9.76 -17.08 -8.51
C ALA A 91 8.95 -17.66 -7.32
N SER A 92 9.42 -18.76 -6.70
CA SER A 92 8.78 -19.34 -5.53
C SER A 92 8.74 -18.38 -4.32
N HIS A 93 9.75 -17.53 -4.14
CA HIS A 93 9.73 -16.50 -3.11
C HIS A 93 8.72 -15.39 -3.43
N VAL A 94 8.59 -15.00 -4.69
CA VAL A 94 7.56 -14.05 -5.15
C VAL A 94 6.17 -14.61 -4.89
N LEU A 95 5.92 -15.87 -5.26
CA LEU A 95 4.64 -16.55 -5.03
C LEU A 95 4.32 -16.66 -3.53
N LYS A 96 5.29 -17.03 -2.68
CA LYS A 96 5.11 -17.09 -1.23
C LYS A 96 4.83 -15.71 -0.62
N TYR A 97 5.44 -14.66 -1.15
CA TYR A 97 5.15 -13.29 -0.75
C TYR A 97 3.71 -12.93 -1.14
N LEU A 98 3.35 -13.05 -2.42
CA LEU A 98 2.03 -12.73 -2.95
C LEU A 98 0.92 -13.52 -2.26
N GLY A 99 1.12 -14.82 -2.02
CA GLY A 99 0.17 -15.69 -1.33
C GLY A 99 -0.21 -15.17 0.07
N ARG A 100 0.71 -14.51 0.78
CA ARG A 100 0.40 -13.88 2.06
C ARG A 100 -0.54 -12.68 1.91
N TYR A 101 -0.47 -11.94 0.81
CA TYR A 101 -1.31 -10.77 0.58
C TYR A 101 -2.65 -11.11 -0.07
N THR A 102 -2.74 -12.21 -0.82
CA THR A 102 -4.00 -12.69 -1.38
C THR A 102 -4.87 -13.36 -0.33
N HIS A 103 -4.29 -14.26 0.48
CA HIS A 103 -5.06 -15.15 1.36
C HIS A 103 -5.16 -14.68 2.81
N ARG A 104 -4.25 -13.84 3.31
CA ARG A 104 -4.39 -13.36 4.69
C ARG A 104 -5.57 -12.41 4.81
N VAL A 105 -6.37 -12.67 5.83
CA VAL A 105 -7.38 -11.76 6.37
C VAL A 105 -6.73 -10.75 7.31
N ALA A 106 -7.49 -9.76 7.77
CA ALA A 106 -7.01 -8.70 8.68
C ALA A 106 -6.30 -9.25 9.94
N ILE A 107 -6.82 -10.36 10.48
CA ILE A 107 -6.29 -11.04 11.66
C ILE A 107 -6.61 -12.55 11.58
N SER A 108 -5.66 -13.40 11.96
CA SER A 108 -5.89 -14.85 12.04
C SER A 108 -6.58 -15.25 13.35
N ASN A 109 -7.35 -16.34 13.33
CA ASN A 109 -8.08 -16.83 14.51
C ASN A 109 -7.14 -17.12 15.70
N ASP A 110 -5.96 -17.70 15.46
CA ASP A 110 -4.96 -17.99 16.52
C ASP A 110 -4.45 -16.76 17.27
N ARG A 111 -4.71 -15.56 16.74
CA ARG A 111 -4.37 -14.30 17.40
C ARG A 111 -5.49 -13.83 18.32
N ILE A 112 -6.72 -14.30 18.18
CA ILE A 112 -7.83 -14.00 19.09
C ILE A 112 -7.70 -14.91 20.30
N LEU A 113 -7.45 -14.31 21.47
CA LEU A 113 -7.20 -15.04 22.71
C LEU A 113 -8.49 -15.26 23.51
N ASN A 114 -9.40 -14.28 23.49
CA ASN A 114 -10.63 -14.34 24.27
C ASN A 114 -11.69 -13.38 23.73
N ILE A 115 -12.96 -13.74 23.90
CA ILE A 115 -14.14 -12.91 23.61
C ILE A 115 -15.08 -13.04 24.81
N LYS A 116 -15.19 -11.99 25.63
CA LYS A 116 -16.07 -11.95 26.82
C LYS A 116 -16.53 -10.52 27.08
N GLU A 117 -17.76 -10.37 27.59
CA GLU A 117 -18.27 -9.09 28.13
C GLU A 117 -18.02 -7.90 27.18
N ASP A 118 -18.39 -8.08 25.91
CA ASP A 118 -18.22 -7.09 24.85
C ASP A 118 -16.76 -6.66 24.57
N LYS A 119 -15.79 -7.49 24.97
CA LYS A 119 -14.36 -7.26 24.73
C LYS A 119 -13.72 -8.40 23.97
N ILE A 120 -12.89 -8.02 23.01
CA ILE A 120 -12.07 -8.93 22.22
C ILE A 120 -10.62 -8.71 22.59
N THR A 121 -9.98 -9.78 23.08
CA THR A 121 -8.56 -9.81 23.43
C THR A 121 -7.80 -10.53 22.34
N PHE A 122 -6.75 -9.90 21.79
CA PHE A 122 -5.97 -10.49 20.72
C PHE A 122 -4.49 -10.09 20.75
N LYS A 123 -3.64 -10.95 20.19
CA LYS A 123 -2.21 -10.72 20.00
C LYS A 123 -1.97 -9.81 18.81
N TRP A 124 -1.06 -8.85 18.94
CA TRP A 124 -0.60 -7.99 17.86
C TRP A 124 0.90 -7.74 17.93
N ARG A 125 1.44 -7.31 16.80
CA ARG A 125 2.88 -7.12 16.65
C ARG A 125 3.18 -5.63 16.53
N ASP A 126 3.94 -5.12 17.48
CA ASP A 126 4.29 -3.72 17.59
C ASP A 126 5.60 -3.44 16.86
N TYR A 127 5.49 -3.05 15.59
CA TYR A 127 6.65 -2.71 14.76
C TYR A 127 7.43 -1.49 15.29
N ARG A 128 6.84 -0.66 16.16
CA ARG A 128 7.52 0.49 16.77
C ARG A 128 8.30 0.11 18.02
N ASP A 129 7.95 -1.01 18.65
CA ASP A 129 8.65 -1.55 19.82
C ASP A 129 9.33 -2.87 19.44
N ASN A 130 10.38 -2.77 18.62
CA ASN A 130 11.23 -3.88 18.20
C ASN A 130 10.46 -5.13 17.73
N ASN A 131 9.32 -4.92 17.08
CA ASN A 131 8.54 -6.00 16.49
C ASN A 131 8.03 -7.02 17.52
N LYS A 132 7.86 -6.58 18.78
CA LYS A 132 7.39 -7.41 19.89
C LYS A 132 5.93 -7.83 19.71
N GLU A 133 5.61 -9.03 20.18
CA GLU A 133 4.23 -9.46 20.33
C GLU A 133 3.63 -8.92 21.63
N LYS A 134 2.45 -8.33 21.55
CA LYS A 134 1.72 -7.69 22.65
C LYS A 134 0.26 -8.11 22.62
N ILE A 135 -0.43 -7.95 23.73
CA ILE A 135 -1.88 -8.18 23.83
C ILE A 135 -2.60 -6.83 23.72
N MET A 136 -3.72 -6.82 23.00
CA MET A 136 -4.64 -5.69 22.92
C MET A 136 -6.03 -6.17 23.29
N VAL A 137 -6.75 -5.34 24.05
CA VAL A 137 -8.16 -5.53 24.37
C VAL A 137 -8.93 -4.36 23.76
N LEU A 138 -9.95 -4.64 22.97
CA LEU A 138 -10.85 -3.65 22.39
C LEU A 138 -12.29 -4.04 22.72
N SER A 139 -13.20 -3.08 22.68
CA SER A 139 -14.62 -3.39 22.59
C SER A 139 -14.94 -4.08 21.26
N SER A 140 -16.06 -4.79 21.19
CA SER A 140 -16.45 -5.51 19.97
C SER A 140 -16.67 -4.56 18.79
N ASP A 141 -17.27 -3.39 19.03
CA ASP A 141 -17.52 -2.37 18.01
C ASP A 141 -16.22 -1.82 17.41
N GLU A 142 -15.22 -1.50 18.23
CA GLU A 142 -13.95 -0.97 17.76
C GLU A 142 -13.13 -2.05 17.04
N PHE A 143 -13.22 -3.31 17.49
CA PHE A 143 -12.61 -4.44 16.77
C PHE A 143 -13.24 -4.62 15.40
N ILE A 144 -14.58 -4.65 15.31
CA ILE A 144 -15.33 -4.79 14.04
C ILE A 144 -15.03 -3.62 13.11
N ARG A 145 -15.06 -2.38 13.61
CA ARG A 145 -14.73 -1.18 12.84
C ARG A 145 -13.35 -1.28 12.22
N ARG A 146 -12.33 -1.69 13.00
CA ARG A 146 -10.96 -1.93 12.49
C ARG A 146 -10.91 -3.08 11.49
N PHE A 147 -11.62 -4.17 11.74
CA PHE A 147 -11.67 -5.31 10.83
C PHE A 147 -12.22 -4.91 9.47
N ILE A 148 -13.35 -4.20 9.43
CA ILE A 148 -14.02 -3.77 8.20
C ILE A 148 -13.14 -2.85 7.36
N THR A 149 -12.22 -2.07 7.94
CA THR A 149 -11.26 -1.28 7.15
C THR A 149 -10.34 -2.09 6.23
N HIS A 150 -10.27 -3.41 6.40
CA HIS A 150 -9.52 -4.32 5.54
C HIS A 150 -10.38 -4.98 4.45
N ILE A 151 -11.70 -4.76 4.48
CA ILE A 151 -12.62 -5.23 3.46
C ILE A 151 -12.61 -4.22 2.32
N LEU A 152 -12.31 -4.71 1.12
CA LEU A 152 -12.32 -3.87 -0.07
C LEU A 152 -13.76 -3.54 -0.47
N PRO A 153 -14.03 -2.32 -0.98
CA PRO A 153 -15.33 -2.00 -1.55
C PRO A 153 -15.70 -2.95 -2.71
N PRO A 154 -17.00 -3.05 -3.06
CA PRO A 154 -17.44 -3.78 -4.24
C PRO A 154 -16.66 -3.36 -5.50
N ALA A 155 -16.37 -4.32 -6.37
CA ALA A 155 -15.55 -4.17 -7.59
C ALA A 155 -14.06 -3.81 -7.37
N PHE A 156 -13.56 -3.73 -6.14
CA PHE A 156 -12.13 -3.58 -5.87
C PHE A 156 -11.46 -4.94 -5.65
N VAL A 157 -10.31 -5.15 -6.30
CA VAL A 157 -9.48 -6.36 -6.15
C VAL A 157 -8.26 -6.10 -5.27
N LYS A 158 -7.82 -7.13 -4.54
CA LYS A 158 -6.64 -7.06 -3.64
C LYS A 158 -5.33 -6.81 -4.39
N ILE A 159 -5.21 -7.34 -5.61
CA ILE A 159 -4.02 -7.21 -6.44
C ILE A 159 -4.42 -6.60 -7.78
N ARG A 160 -3.68 -5.57 -8.17
CA ARG A 160 -3.82 -4.90 -9.47
C ARG A 160 -2.53 -5.06 -10.24
N HIS A 161 -2.64 -5.23 -11.55
CA HIS A 161 -1.50 -5.33 -12.44
C HIS A 161 -1.51 -4.16 -13.42
N TYR A 162 -0.32 -3.67 -13.76
CA TYR A 162 -0.13 -2.49 -14.60
C TYR A 162 1.02 -2.72 -15.59
N GLY A 163 1.01 -1.96 -16.68
CA GLY A 163 2.05 -2.01 -17.72
C GLY A 163 2.17 -3.40 -18.33
N ILE A 164 3.39 -3.91 -18.47
CA ILE A 164 3.67 -5.23 -19.05
C ILE A 164 3.08 -6.41 -18.26
N ASN A 165 2.68 -6.19 -17.01
CA ASN A 165 2.06 -7.22 -16.17
C ASN A 165 0.53 -7.20 -16.23
N SER A 166 -0.07 -6.24 -16.94
CA SER A 166 -1.53 -6.17 -17.06
C SER A 166 -2.10 -7.40 -17.75
N ASN A 167 -3.32 -7.77 -17.40
CA ASN A 167 -4.03 -8.82 -18.12
C ASN A 167 -4.31 -8.35 -19.56
N ILE A 168 -3.87 -9.12 -20.56
CA ILE A 168 -4.03 -8.80 -21.99
C ILE A 168 -5.49 -8.92 -22.49
N ASN A 169 -6.45 -9.31 -21.66
CA ASN A 169 -7.86 -9.43 -22.04
C ASN A 169 -8.62 -8.09 -22.04
N ALA A 170 -8.07 -7.04 -22.66
CA ALA A 170 -8.90 -5.96 -23.18
C ALA A 170 -9.52 -6.45 -24.50
N LYS A 171 -10.65 -7.17 -24.43
CA LYS A 171 -11.57 -7.19 -25.56
C LYS A 171 -12.11 -5.78 -25.68
N TYR A 172 -11.55 -5.02 -26.62
CA TYR A 172 -12.21 -3.83 -27.12
C TYR A 172 -13.53 -4.30 -27.74
N TYR A 173 -14.63 -4.02 -27.04
CA TYR A 173 -15.97 -4.02 -27.63
C TYR A 173 -16.28 -2.59 -28.07
#